data_AF-J9GKM4-F1
#
_entry.id   AF-J9GKM4-F1
#
_cell.length_a   1.000
_cell.length_b   1.000
_cell.length_c   1.000
_cell.angle_alpha   90.00
_cell.angle_beta   90.00
_cell.angle_gamma   90.00
#
_symmetry.space_group_name_H-M   'P 1'
#
loop_
_entity.id
_entity.type
_entity.pdbx_description
1 polymer ?
#
loop_
_entity_poly.entity_id
_entity_poly.type
_entity_poly.pdbx_seq_one_letter_code
_entity_poly.pdbx_strand_id
1 'polypeptide(L)'
;MVSSNYQAEWARLSVCIRQYQKKSRVYLLAKLGFFSLGGCFVYWTVDGFSYQTVVGAVWAFILYLVACVADNKCQKKMSVWREMQSVCKKELAYRKVDFSAFDSGECYSNPAHEYSFDLDIFGPSSLYHRINRCVTQLGRNRLAEKLTVLAQQEQQIHRYQDAIGELADQFHWRIKFMANRFVPDNSAVFSTFVAREIRHSSFLQSMVSYALVSMTAFTFLLGLTEVIAWSWFAGSVFINWGCSMCFFKKMAVMGSNFEQLHKGMVDYEEILSDLQGASFSSSLLV
;
A
#
# COMPACT_ATOMS: atom_id res chain seq x y z
N MET A 1 19.43 -10.14 27.36
CA MET A 1 20.07 -9.24 26.37
C MET A 1 19.17 -8.92 25.18
N VAL A 2 18.53 -9.90 24.51
CA VAL A 2 17.66 -9.58 23.36
C VAL A 2 16.34 -8.91 23.76
N SER A 3 15.72 -9.29 24.88
CA SER A 3 14.50 -8.65 25.40
C SER A 3 14.71 -7.19 25.80
N SER A 4 15.86 -6.88 26.40
CA SER A 4 16.23 -5.51 26.76
C SER A 4 16.38 -4.61 25.54
N ASN A 5 16.87 -5.14 24.40
CA ASN A 5 17.00 -4.36 23.16
C ASN A 5 15.64 -3.94 22.60
N TYR A 6 14.67 -4.86 22.53
CA TYR A 6 13.30 -4.54 22.09
C TYR A 6 12.59 -3.57 23.04
N GLN A 7 12.77 -3.71 24.35
CA GLN A 7 12.20 -2.78 25.33
C GLN A 7 12.82 -1.38 25.22
N ALA A 8 14.15 -1.29 25.08
CA ALA A 8 14.85 -0.02 24.90
C ALA A 8 14.42 0.68 23.60
N GLU A 9 14.33 -0.06 22.49
CA GLU A 9 13.91 0.50 21.21
C GLU A 9 12.43 0.92 21.24
N TRP A 10 11.56 0.14 21.88
CA TRP A 10 10.16 0.53 22.09
C TRP A 10 10.03 1.82 22.91
N ALA A 11 10.85 1.98 23.96
CA ALA A 11 10.88 3.20 24.77
C ALA A 11 11.37 4.40 23.95
N ARG A 12 12.44 4.23 23.17
CA ARG A 12 12.97 5.25 22.25
C ARG A 12 11.92 5.69 21.23
N LEU A 13 11.27 4.74 20.54
CA LEU A 13 10.21 5.01 19.57
C LEU A 13 9.03 5.75 20.20
N SER A 14 8.64 5.37 21.42
CA SER A 14 7.56 6.03 22.17
C SER A 14 7.86 7.50 22.44
N VAL A 15 9.11 7.84 22.80
CA VAL A 15 9.54 9.23 22.99
C VAL A 15 9.52 10.00 21.66
N CYS A 16 10.05 9.43 20.59
CA CYS A 16 10.05 10.04 19.26
C CYS A 16 8.64 10.32 18.75
N ILE A 17 7.72 9.35 18.89
CA ILE A 17 6.31 9.49 18.53
C ILE A 17 5.68 10.62 19.34
N ARG A 18 5.89 10.67 20.66
CA ARG A 18 5.32 11.72 21.52
C ARG A 18 5.83 13.12 21.16
N GLN A 19 7.11 13.25 20.79
CA GLN A 19 7.67 14.51 20.32
C GLN A 19 7.02 14.96 19.00
N TYR A 20 6.84 14.05 18.05
CA TYR A 20 6.22 14.37 16.75
C TYR A 20 4.72 14.59 16.84
N GLN A 21 4.02 13.94 17.78
CA GLN A 21 2.63 14.27 18.10
C GLN A 21 2.46 15.72 18.55
N LYS A 22 3.38 16.24 19.38
CA LYS A 22 3.37 17.66 19.77
C LYS A 22 3.56 18.57 18.55
N LYS A 23 4.51 18.25 17.66
CA LYS A 23 4.72 19.01 16.40
C LYS A 23 3.51 18.96 15.47
N SER A 24 2.89 17.80 15.30
CA SER A 24 1.68 17.66 14.48
C SER A 24 0.50 18.48 15.03
N ARG A 25 0.32 18.54 16.37
CA ARG A 25 -0.68 19.45 16.97
C ARG A 25 -0.43 20.92 16.62
N VAL A 26 0.83 21.37 16.60
CA VAL A 26 1.19 22.72 16.16
C VAL A 26 0.83 22.93 14.69
N TYR A 27 1.13 21.98 13.80
CA TYR A 27 0.75 22.09 12.39
C TYR A 27 -0.77 22.05 12.17
N LEU A 28 -1.51 21.28 12.95
CA LEU A 28 -2.97 21.27 12.92
C LEU A 28 -3.55 22.64 13.34
N LEU A 29 -3.03 23.22 14.42
CA LEU A 29 -3.43 24.57 14.85
C LEU A 29 -3.04 25.64 13.83
N ALA A 30 -1.86 25.54 13.22
CA ALA A 30 -1.43 26.45 12.16
C ALA A 30 -2.34 26.34 10.92
N LYS A 31 -2.70 25.13 10.49
CA LYS A 31 -3.66 24.90 9.40
C LYS A 31 -5.02 25.54 9.68
N LEU A 32 -5.55 25.33 10.89
CA LEU A 32 -6.82 25.92 11.31
C LEU A 32 -6.72 27.45 11.31
N GLY A 33 -5.64 28.01 11.87
CA GLY A 33 -5.39 29.45 11.91
C GLY A 33 -5.30 30.07 10.52
N PHE A 34 -4.52 29.50 9.60
CA PHE A 34 -4.40 30.01 8.23
C PHE A 34 -5.69 29.84 7.41
N PHE A 35 -6.45 28.76 7.65
CA PHE A 35 -7.75 28.56 7.02
C PHE A 35 -8.77 29.61 7.47
N SER A 36 -8.87 29.85 8.78
CA SER A 36 -9.74 30.90 9.35
C SER A 36 -9.34 32.28 8.85
N LEU A 37 -8.05 32.59 8.84
CA LEU A 37 -7.51 33.86 8.35
C LEU A 37 -7.78 34.07 6.85
N GLY A 38 -7.66 33.02 6.04
CA GLY A 38 -8.09 33.04 4.64
C GLY A 38 -9.58 33.33 4.48
N GLY A 39 -10.43 32.70 5.29
CA GLY A 39 -11.88 32.98 5.33
C GLY A 39 -12.21 34.43 5.70
N CYS A 40 -11.50 35.01 6.68
CA CYS A 40 -11.65 36.43 7.03
C CYS A 40 -11.28 37.36 5.87
N PHE A 41 -10.17 37.08 5.16
CA PHE A 41 -9.78 37.88 3.99
C PHE A 41 -10.82 37.78 2.87
N VAL A 42 -11.37 36.60 2.61
CA VAL A 42 -12.44 36.42 1.61
C VAL A 42 -13.69 37.19 2.02
N TYR A 43 -14.10 37.14 3.29
CA TYR A 43 -15.25 37.91 3.77
C TYR A 43 -15.05 39.42 3.56
N TRP A 44 -13.88 39.94 3.92
CA TRP A 44 -13.55 41.36 3.68
C TRP A 44 -13.49 41.74 2.20
N THR A 45 -13.10 40.84 1.29
CA THR A 45 -13.15 41.13 -0.16
C THR A 45 -14.57 41.30 -0.68
N VAL A 46 -15.57 40.66 -0.05
CA VAL A 46 -16.99 40.80 -0.43
C VAL A 46 -17.56 42.14 0.04
N ASP A 47 -17.13 42.62 1.22
CA ASP A 47 -17.58 43.89 1.80
C ASP A 47 -16.87 45.11 1.17
N GLY A 48 -15.61 44.94 0.72
CA GLY A 48 -14.86 45.96 0.01
C GLY A 48 -13.75 45.39 -0.86
N PHE A 49 -13.82 45.64 -2.18
CA PHE A 49 -12.80 45.18 -3.11
C PHE A 49 -11.51 45.99 -2.94
N SER A 50 -10.47 45.38 -2.36
CA SER A 50 -9.14 45.95 -2.22
C SER A 50 -8.09 44.94 -2.69
N TYR A 51 -7.09 45.41 -3.44
CA TYR A 51 -5.99 44.55 -3.89
C TYR A 51 -5.23 43.89 -2.71
N GLN A 52 -5.15 44.59 -1.57
CA GLN A 52 -4.46 44.09 -0.38
C GLN A 52 -5.15 42.87 0.24
N THR A 53 -6.48 42.82 0.24
CA THR A 53 -7.24 41.69 0.83
C THR A 53 -7.15 40.44 -0.05
N VAL A 54 -7.09 40.59 -1.37
CA VAL A 54 -6.82 39.49 -2.32
C VAL A 54 -5.41 38.94 -2.13
N VAL A 55 -4.40 39.81 -2.05
CA VAL A 55 -3.01 39.39 -1.78
C VAL A 55 -2.91 38.67 -0.43
N GLY A 56 -3.59 39.17 0.61
CA GLY A 56 -3.68 38.52 1.92
C GLY A 56 -4.28 37.11 1.85
N ALA A 57 -5.38 36.93 1.11
CA ALA A 57 -6.01 35.63 0.91
C ALA A 57 -5.08 34.63 0.21
N VAL A 58 -4.38 35.07 -0.83
CA VAL A 58 -3.40 34.24 -1.57
C VAL A 58 -2.26 33.82 -0.64
N TRP A 59 -1.70 34.74 0.16
CA TRP A 59 -0.67 34.41 1.13
C TRP A 59 -1.14 33.43 2.20
N ALA A 60 -2.36 33.62 2.73
CA ALA A 60 -2.96 32.69 3.68
C ALA A 60 -3.09 31.27 3.10
N PHE A 61 -3.49 31.18 1.83
CA PHE A 61 -3.58 29.91 1.11
C PHE A 61 -2.21 29.24 0.93
N ILE A 62 -1.17 30.00 0.55
CA ILE A 62 0.20 29.48 0.43
C ILE A 62 0.70 28.95 1.78
N LEU A 63 0.52 29.71 2.87
CA LEU A 63 0.92 29.28 4.22
C LEU A 63 0.16 28.03 4.67
N TYR A 64 -1.13 27.93 4.34
CA TYR A 64 -1.92 26.73 4.56
C TYR A 64 -1.36 25.50 3.82
N LEU A 65 -0.99 25.64 2.54
CA LEU A 65 -0.38 24.56 1.76
C LEU A 65 0.96 24.11 2.37
N VAL A 66 1.81 25.04 2.77
CA VAL A 66 3.09 24.72 3.44
C VAL A 66 2.85 23.96 4.75
N ALA A 67 1.88 24.39 5.56
CA ALA A 67 1.50 23.68 6.78
C ALA A 67 0.94 22.27 6.49
N CYS A 68 0.20 22.10 5.40
CA CYS A 68 -0.30 20.81 4.96
C CYS A 68 0.82 19.85 4.54
N VAL A 69 1.79 20.31 3.75
CA VAL A 69 2.95 19.51 3.35
C VAL A 69 3.81 19.12 4.57
N ALA A 70 4.03 20.06 5.49
CA ALA A 70 4.79 19.81 6.72
C ALA A 70 4.10 18.78 7.62
N ASP A 71 2.77 18.87 7.80
CA ASP A 71 2.00 17.89 8.57
C ASP A 71 2.03 16.52 7.90
N ASN A 72 1.83 16.44 6.58
CA ASN A 72 1.89 15.17 5.84
C ASN A 72 3.25 14.48 6.02
N LYS A 73 4.36 15.23 5.97
CA LYS A 73 5.70 14.68 6.22
C LYS A 73 5.87 14.21 7.67
N CYS A 74 5.31 14.95 8.63
CA CYS A 74 5.30 14.59 10.04
C CYS A 74 4.50 13.30 10.30
N GLN A 75 3.31 13.17 9.70
CA GLN A 75 2.44 12.01 9.80
C GLN A 75 3.10 10.77 9.20
N LYS A 76 3.71 10.87 8.01
CA LYS A 76 4.46 9.77 7.38
C LYS A 76 5.60 9.24 8.25
N LYS A 77 6.40 10.12 8.85
CA LYS A 77 7.47 9.68 9.78
C LYS A 77 6.90 8.98 11.01
N MET A 78 5.80 9.50 11.54
CA MET A 78 5.15 8.96 12.71
C MET A 78 4.48 7.61 12.43
N SER A 79 3.93 7.38 11.23
CA SER A 79 3.38 6.07 10.85
C SER A 79 4.48 5.01 10.81
N VAL A 80 5.63 5.30 10.19
CA VAL A 80 6.78 4.37 10.17
C VAL A 80 7.23 3.98 11.57
N TRP A 81 7.36 4.95 12.49
CA TRP A 81 7.74 4.63 13.87
C TRP A 81 6.69 3.83 14.63
N ARG A 82 5.40 4.03 14.34
CA ARG A 82 4.34 3.21 14.93
C ARG A 82 4.39 1.77 14.42
N GLU A 83 4.69 1.56 13.15
CA GLU A 83 4.86 0.20 12.61
C GLU A 83 6.08 -0.48 13.23
N MET A 84 7.22 0.21 13.36
CA MET A 84 8.38 -0.31 14.10
C MET A 84 8.04 -0.63 15.56
N GLN A 85 7.23 0.22 16.21
CA GLN A 85 6.77 0.01 17.57
C GLN A 85 5.84 -1.22 17.66
N SER A 86 5.00 -1.43 16.65
CA SER A 86 4.14 -2.61 16.50
C SER A 86 4.97 -3.88 16.40
N VAL A 87 6.04 -3.89 15.59
CA VAL A 87 7.00 -5.00 15.52
C VAL A 87 7.59 -5.30 16.90
N CYS A 88 8.13 -4.28 17.59
CA CYS A 88 8.68 -4.46 18.93
C CYS A 88 7.64 -5.05 19.90
N LYS A 89 6.38 -4.59 19.84
CA LYS A 89 5.29 -5.11 20.66
C LYS A 89 5.01 -6.58 20.36
N LYS A 90 4.96 -6.97 19.08
CA LYS A 90 4.77 -8.36 18.64
C LYS A 90 5.91 -9.26 19.13
N GLU A 91 7.17 -8.82 19.03
CA GLU A 91 8.32 -9.58 19.52
C GLU A 91 8.35 -9.71 21.05
N LEU A 92 7.90 -8.69 21.77
CA LEU A 92 7.76 -8.77 23.23
C LEU A 92 6.63 -9.72 23.64
N ALA A 93 5.53 -9.78 22.88
CA ALA A 93 4.45 -10.74 23.07
C ALA A 93 4.89 -12.18 22.76
N TYR A 94 5.64 -12.38 21.66
CA TYR A 94 6.28 -13.64 21.30
C TYR A 94 7.06 -14.24 22.48
N ARG A 95 7.82 -13.42 23.20
CA ARG A 95 8.58 -13.86 24.38
C ARG A 95 7.72 -14.29 25.56
N LYS A 96 6.47 -13.84 25.62
CA LYS A 96 5.47 -14.27 26.60
C LYS A 96 4.65 -15.47 26.10
N VAL A 97 5.15 -16.16 25.06
CA VAL A 97 4.49 -17.33 24.44
C VAL A 97 3.18 -16.95 23.75
N ASP A 98 3.00 -15.67 23.39
CA ASP A 98 1.88 -15.21 22.58
C ASP A 98 2.34 -15.03 21.13
N PHE A 99 1.92 -15.96 20.28
CA PHE A 99 2.26 -16.00 18.86
C PHE A 99 1.14 -15.47 17.95
N SER A 100 0.00 -15.06 18.52
CA SER A 100 -1.22 -14.69 17.78
C SER A 100 -1.04 -13.62 16.69
N ALA A 101 0.05 -12.84 16.76
CA ALA A 101 0.39 -11.83 15.78
C ALA A 101 1.05 -12.37 14.49
N PHE A 102 1.46 -13.64 14.46
CA PHE A 102 2.18 -14.27 13.35
C PHE A 102 1.32 -15.35 12.69
N ASP A 103 1.61 -15.65 11.43
CA ASP A 103 0.90 -16.68 10.68
C ASP A 103 1.40 -18.07 11.09
N SER A 104 0.47 -18.97 11.41
CA SER A 104 0.72 -20.33 11.83
C SER A 104 1.20 -21.25 10.70
N GLY A 105 0.99 -20.85 9.45
CA GLY A 105 1.34 -21.65 8.27
C GLY A 105 0.47 -22.90 8.12
N GLU A 106 -0.70 -22.92 8.74
CA GLU A 106 -1.64 -24.06 8.69
C GLU A 106 -1.98 -24.48 7.26
N CYS A 107 -2.00 -23.51 6.32
CA CYS A 107 -2.20 -23.76 4.90
C CYS A 107 -1.10 -24.61 4.23
N TYR A 108 0.07 -24.76 4.85
CA TYR A 108 1.18 -25.59 4.36
C TYR A 108 1.19 -27.00 5.00
N SER A 109 0.28 -27.27 5.94
CA SER A 109 0.22 -28.58 6.61
C SER A 109 -0.11 -29.68 5.61
N ASN A 110 0.73 -30.71 5.57
CA ASN A 110 0.55 -31.87 4.71
C ASN A 110 0.79 -33.16 5.51
N PRO A 111 -0.27 -33.90 5.88
CA PRO A 111 -0.15 -35.18 6.59
C PRO A 111 0.63 -36.27 5.83
N ALA A 112 0.77 -36.15 4.51
CA ALA A 112 1.50 -37.12 3.69
C ALA A 112 3.01 -36.81 3.56
N HIS A 113 3.48 -35.70 4.13
CA HIS A 113 4.89 -35.34 4.09
C HIS A 113 5.70 -36.20 5.08
N GLU A 114 6.91 -36.59 4.69
CA GLU A 114 7.75 -37.57 5.41
C GLU A 114 7.96 -37.28 6.89
N TYR A 115 8.01 -36.00 7.27
CA TYR A 115 8.29 -35.58 8.66
C TYR A 115 7.55 -34.32 9.12
N SER A 116 6.85 -33.58 8.24
CA SER A 116 6.40 -32.23 8.62
C SER A 116 5.23 -32.24 9.59
N PHE A 117 4.42 -33.30 9.53
CA PHE A 117 3.29 -33.51 10.44
C PHE A 117 3.79 -33.98 11.81
N ASP A 118 4.66 -35.00 11.86
CA ASP A 118 5.18 -35.56 13.11
C ASP A 118 6.06 -34.58 13.90
N LEU A 119 6.77 -33.67 13.22
CA LEU A 119 7.62 -32.67 13.85
C LEU A 119 6.92 -31.34 14.15
N ASP A 120 5.59 -31.26 14.00
CA ASP A 120 4.80 -30.04 14.20
C ASP A 120 5.41 -28.82 13.49
N ILE A 121 5.75 -28.97 12.20
CA ILE A 121 6.38 -27.91 11.42
C ILE A 121 5.39 -26.76 11.15
N PHE A 122 4.12 -27.06 10.93
CA PHE A 122 3.06 -26.10 10.59
C PHE A 122 1.88 -26.16 11.56
N GLY A 123 1.13 -25.07 11.66
CA GLY A 123 -0.06 -24.96 12.51
C GLY A 123 0.17 -24.15 13.80
N PRO A 124 -0.83 -24.07 14.69
CA PRO A 124 -0.72 -23.32 15.95
C PRO A 124 0.44 -23.80 16.82
N SER A 125 1.21 -22.87 17.40
CA SER A 125 2.40 -23.16 18.22
C SER A 125 3.54 -23.96 17.56
N SER A 126 3.47 -24.23 16.25
CA SER A 126 4.46 -24.95 15.44
C SER A 126 5.80 -24.23 15.28
N LEU A 127 6.79 -24.92 14.71
CA LEU A 127 8.07 -24.31 14.36
C LEU A 127 7.89 -23.11 13.42
N TYR A 128 7.11 -23.27 12.34
CA TYR A 128 6.85 -22.20 11.37
C TYR A 128 6.24 -20.96 12.04
N HIS A 129 5.22 -21.17 12.86
CA HIS A 129 4.54 -20.10 13.59
C HIS A 129 5.51 -19.29 14.47
N ARG A 130 6.51 -19.97 15.06
CA ARG A 130 7.49 -19.32 15.92
C ARG A 130 8.50 -18.47 15.15
N ILE A 131 8.97 -18.95 14.02
CA ILE A 131 10.07 -18.32 13.27
C ILE A 131 9.61 -17.37 12.16
N ASN A 132 8.36 -17.46 11.71
CA ASN A 132 7.86 -16.67 10.60
C ASN A 132 7.82 -15.17 10.93
N ARG A 133 8.62 -14.39 10.19
CA ARG A 133 8.65 -12.92 10.18
C ARG A 133 8.57 -12.36 8.76
N CYS A 134 8.09 -13.17 7.81
CA CYS A 134 8.04 -12.79 6.41
C CYS A 134 7.01 -11.68 6.16
N VAL A 135 7.45 -10.63 5.49
CA VAL A 135 6.62 -9.48 5.08
C VAL A 135 5.94 -9.68 3.72
N THR A 136 6.23 -10.78 3.02
CA THR A 136 5.58 -11.12 1.74
C THR A 136 5.05 -12.54 1.75
N GLN A 137 3.97 -12.78 1.02
CA GLN A 137 3.43 -14.13 0.83
C GLN A 137 4.43 -15.05 0.12
N LEU A 138 5.20 -14.52 -0.84
CA LEU A 138 6.26 -15.29 -1.50
C LEU A 138 7.37 -15.71 -0.51
N GLY A 139 7.74 -14.83 0.42
CA GLY A 139 8.68 -15.14 1.50
C GLY A 139 8.13 -16.22 2.43
N ARG A 140 6.84 -16.16 2.77
CA ARG A 140 6.15 -17.20 3.56
C ARG A 140 6.18 -18.56 2.88
N ASN A 141 5.89 -18.60 1.57
CA ASN A 141 5.96 -19.81 0.76
C ASN A 141 7.39 -20.36 0.72
N ARG A 142 8.39 -19.48 0.53
CA ARG A 142 9.80 -19.88 0.47
C ARG A 142 10.31 -20.43 1.80
N LEU A 143 9.88 -19.84 2.92
CA LEU A 143 10.19 -20.36 4.25
C LEU A 143 9.57 -21.74 4.46
N ALA A 144 8.30 -21.92 4.10
CA ALA A 144 7.61 -23.22 4.21
C ALA A 144 8.34 -24.29 3.38
N GLU A 145 8.70 -23.98 2.14
CA GLU A 145 9.49 -24.87 1.26
C GLU A 145 10.85 -25.23 1.89
N LYS A 146 11.52 -24.28 2.55
CA LYS A 146 12.81 -24.56 3.23
C LYS A 146 12.68 -25.45 4.46
N LEU A 147 11.50 -25.47 5.10
CA LEU A 147 11.25 -26.36 6.23
C LEU A 147 10.80 -27.76 5.79
N THR A 148 10.33 -27.93 4.55
CA THR A 148 9.92 -29.23 3.99
C THR A 148 10.97 -29.85 3.06
N VAL A 149 11.84 -29.04 2.46
CA VAL A 149 12.91 -29.49 1.58
C VAL A 149 14.26 -29.06 2.16
N LEU A 150 14.91 -29.98 2.86
CA LEU A 150 16.18 -29.74 3.54
C LEU A 150 17.34 -29.62 2.55
N ALA A 151 18.27 -28.71 2.82
CA ALA A 151 19.52 -28.60 2.06
C ALA A 151 20.41 -29.81 2.38
N GLN A 152 20.88 -30.51 1.35
CA GLN A 152 21.74 -31.69 1.49
C GLN A 152 23.23 -31.36 1.42
N GLN A 153 23.58 -30.19 0.86
CA GLN A 153 24.97 -29.78 0.67
C GLN A 153 25.44 -28.91 1.85
N GLU A 154 26.55 -29.32 2.47
CA GLU A 154 27.15 -28.60 3.60
C GLU A 154 27.46 -27.13 3.27
N GLN A 155 28.02 -26.88 2.09
CA GLN A 155 28.33 -25.51 1.64
C GLN A 155 27.09 -24.62 1.58
N GLN A 156 25.93 -25.17 1.22
CA GLN A 156 24.67 -24.43 1.18
C GLN A 156 24.19 -24.10 2.60
N ILE A 157 24.38 -25.01 3.55
CA ILE A 157 24.02 -24.80 4.96
C ILE A 157 24.88 -23.68 5.57
N HIS A 158 26.21 -23.71 5.35
CA HIS A 158 27.11 -22.64 5.82
C HIS A 158 26.70 -21.27 5.25
N ARG A 159 26.37 -21.18 3.96
CA ARG A 159 25.88 -19.93 3.36
C ARG A 159 24.60 -19.41 4.02
N TYR A 160 23.68 -20.29 4.43
CA TYR A 160 22.49 -19.88 5.18
C TYR A 160 22.83 -19.40 6.58
N GLN A 161 23.72 -20.11 7.28
CA GLN A 161 24.16 -19.74 8.63
C GLN A 161 24.88 -18.39 8.62
N ASP A 162 25.75 -18.14 7.65
CA ASP A 162 26.44 -16.86 7.46
C ASP A 162 25.45 -15.71 7.24
N ALA A 163 24.48 -15.90 6.34
CA ALA A 163 23.44 -14.89 6.08
C ALA A 163 22.55 -14.64 7.30
N ILE A 164 22.17 -15.70 8.05
CA ILE A 164 21.39 -15.57 9.28
C ILE A 164 22.20 -14.86 10.36
N GLY A 165 23.50 -15.18 10.51
CA GLY A 165 24.41 -14.54 11.45
C GLY A 165 24.59 -13.06 11.16
N GLU A 166 24.82 -12.70 9.91
CA GLU A 166 24.91 -11.31 9.47
C GLU A 166 23.63 -10.53 9.80
N LEU A 167 22.46 -11.07 9.45
CA LEU A 167 21.18 -10.43 9.77
C LEU A 167 20.90 -10.42 11.28
N ALA A 168 21.46 -11.35 12.05
CA ALA A 168 21.29 -11.41 13.49
C ALA A 168 21.85 -10.17 14.19
N ASP A 169 22.92 -9.60 13.66
CA ASP A 169 23.58 -8.40 14.20
C ASP A 169 22.90 -7.10 13.74
N GLN A 170 22.17 -7.12 12.62
CA GLN A 170 21.48 -5.95 12.07
C GLN A 170 20.11 -5.68 12.74
N PHE A 171 20.09 -5.45 14.05
CA PHE A 171 18.87 -5.27 14.83
C PHE A 171 17.92 -4.17 14.31
N HIS A 172 18.42 -2.94 14.15
CA HIS A 172 17.57 -1.82 13.71
C HIS A 172 17.06 -1.99 12.28
N TRP A 173 17.89 -2.55 11.40
CA TRP A 173 17.49 -2.84 10.02
C TRP A 173 16.36 -3.88 9.99
N ARG A 174 16.47 -4.98 10.75
CA ARG A 174 15.39 -5.98 10.83
C ARG A 174 14.07 -5.41 11.34
N ILE A 175 14.11 -4.56 12.38
CA ILE A 175 12.88 -3.90 12.88
C ILE A 175 12.26 -3.03 11.80
N LYS A 176 13.08 -2.25 11.08
CA LYS A 176 12.61 -1.44 9.95
C LYS A 176 12.01 -2.31 8.86
N PHE A 177 12.73 -3.35 8.45
CA PHE A 177 12.30 -4.27 7.40
C PHE A 177 10.98 -4.98 7.75
N MET A 178 10.84 -5.47 8.98
CA MET A 178 9.60 -6.10 9.48
C MET A 178 8.44 -5.12 9.66
N ALA A 179 8.72 -3.81 9.71
CA ALA A 179 7.70 -2.77 9.80
C ALA A 179 7.06 -2.45 8.43
N ASN A 180 7.59 -3.01 7.34
CA ASN A 180 6.97 -2.92 6.03
C ASN A 180 5.59 -3.60 6.02
N ARG A 181 4.70 -3.08 5.17
CA ARG A 181 3.37 -3.64 5.00
C ARG A 181 3.45 -5.06 4.45
N PHE A 182 2.56 -5.94 4.92
CA PHE A 182 2.46 -7.28 4.37
C PHE A 182 1.98 -7.26 2.91
N VAL A 183 2.74 -7.87 2.01
CA VAL A 183 2.41 -7.96 0.58
C VAL A 183 1.81 -9.32 0.25
N PRO A 184 0.50 -9.39 -0.10
CA PRO A 184 -0.14 -10.64 -0.49
C PRO A 184 0.36 -11.12 -1.86
N ASP A 185 0.20 -12.41 -2.12
CA ASP A 185 0.46 -12.94 -3.46
C ASP A 185 -0.71 -12.58 -4.39
N ASN A 186 -0.47 -11.61 -5.27
CA ASN A 186 -1.42 -11.19 -6.29
C ASN A 186 -1.22 -11.93 -7.63
N SER A 187 -0.48 -13.05 -7.65
CA SER A 187 -0.23 -13.85 -8.87
C SER A 187 -1.52 -14.28 -9.58
N ALA A 188 -2.59 -14.59 -8.83
CA ALA A 188 -3.90 -14.92 -9.39
C ALA A 188 -4.59 -13.70 -10.05
N VAL A 189 -4.45 -12.51 -9.47
CA VAL A 189 -4.95 -11.26 -10.07
C VAL A 189 -4.12 -10.96 -11.33
N PHE A 190 -2.81 -11.11 -11.26
CA PHE A 190 -1.93 -10.89 -12.40
C PHE A 190 -2.21 -11.86 -13.56
N SER A 191 -2.36 -13.15 -13.29
CA SER A 191 -2.64 -14.17 -14.32
C SER A 191 -4.02 -13.99 -14.95
N THR A 192 -5.03 -13.60 -14.17
CA THR A 192 -6.35 -13.26 -14.70
C THR A 192 -6.31 -11.99 -15.56
N PHE A 193 -5.48 -10.99 -15.21
CA PHE A 193 -5.25 -9.80 -16.04
C PHE A 193 -4.60 -10.16 -17.37
N VAL A 194 -3.46 -10.87 -17.33
CA VAL A 194 -2.73 -11.27 -18.54
C VAL A 194 -3.60 -12.16 -19.44
N ALA A 195 -4.29 -13.14 -18.88
CA ALA A 195 -5.16 -14.03 -19.64
C ALA A 195 -6.38 -13.31 -20.24
N ARG A 196 -6.91 -12.27 -19.57
CA ARG A 196 -8.07 -11.51 -20.02
C ARG A 196 -7.73 -10.47 -21.08
N GLU A 197 -6.56 -9.84 -20.99
CA GLU A 197 -6.07 -8.90 -22.01
C GLU A 197 -5.85 -9.62 -23.36
N ILE A 198 -5.39 -10.87 -23.32
CA ILE A 198 -5.22 -11.70 -24.52
C ILE A 198 -6.55 -12.08 -25.18
N ARG A 199 -7.68 -12.01 -24.46
CA ARG A 199 -8.99 -12.51 -24.92
C ARG A 199 -9.96 -11.43 -25.39
N HIS A 200 -9.68 -10.15 -25.15
CA HIS A 200 -10.56 -9.06 -25.58
C HIS A 200 -10.20 -8.56 -26.98
N SER A 201 -11.12 -8.70 -27.93
CA SER A 201 -11.05 -8.01 -29.23
C SER A 201 -11.30 -6.51 -29.01
N SER A 202 -10.27 -5.80 -28.57
CA SER A 202 -10.22 -4.34 -28.34
C SER A 202 -10.77 -3.52 -29.52
N PHE A 203 -10.76 -4.10 -30.72
CA PHE A 203 -11.29 -3.51 -31.94
C PHE A 203 -12.82 -3.36 -31.95
N LEU A 204 -13.58 -4.41 -31.59
CA LEU A 204 -15.05 -4.41 -31.68
C LEU A 204 -15.68 -3.49 -30.62
N GLN A 205 -15.12 -3.46 -29.40
CA GLN A 205 -15.62 -2.57 -28.34
C GLN A 205 -15.30 -1.11 -28.61
N SER A 206 -14.12 -0.81 -29.17
CA SER A 206 -13.77 0.56 -29.58
C SER A 206 -14.69 1.05 -30.70
N MET A 207 -14.99 0.21 -31.69
CA MET A 207 -15.90 0.55 -32.80
C MET A 207 -17.30 0.94 -32.32
N VAL A 208 -17.85 0.23 -31.33
CA VAL A 208 -19.19 0.52 -30.77
C VAL A 208 -19.21 1.87 -30.06
N SER A 209 -18.17 2.22 -29.29
CA SER A 209 -18.07 3.53 -28.63
C SER A 209 -17.95 4.68 -29.63
N TYR A 210 -17.11 4.54 -30.67
CA TYR A 210 -17.02 5.55 -31.73
C TYR A 210 -18.33 5.69 -32.53
N ALA A 211 -19.01 4.57 -32.82
CA ALA A 211 -20.30 4.59 -33.49
C ALA A 211 -21.39 5.31 -32.67
N LEU A 212 -21.45 5.07 -31.36
CA LEU A 212 -22.41 5.74 -30.46
C LEU A 212 -22.16 7.25 -30.35
N VAL A 213 -20.90 7.68 -30.25
CA VAL A 213 -20.53 9.10 -30.23
C VAL A 213 -20.83 9.77 -31.57
N SER A 214 -20.50 9.11 -32.68
CA SER A 214 -20.81 9.59 -34.02
C SER A 214 -22.33 9.72 -34.25
N MET A 215 -23.12 8.77 -33.75
CA MET A 215 -24.59 8.81 -33.82
C MET A 215 -25.13 10.02 -33.06
N THR A 216 -24.64 10.30 -31.84
CA THR A 216 -25.07 11.48 -31.06
C THR A 216 -24.64 12.81 -31.70
N ALA A 217 -23.47 12.86 -32.34
CA ALA A 217 -23.02 14.06 -33.06
C ALA A 217 -23.86 14.29 -34.33
N PHE A 218 -24.24 13.22 -35.02
CA PHE A 218 -25.08 13.28 -36.21
C PHE A 218 -26.50 13.73 -35.91
N THR A 219 -27.13 13.20 -34.84
CA THR A 219 -28.46 13.65 -34.41
C THR A 219 -28.46 15.10 -33.91
N PHE A 220 -27.36 15.58 -33.32
CA PHE A 220 -27.19 16.97 -32.94
C PHE A 220 -27.13 17.90 -34.16
N LEU A 221 -26.31 17.56 -35.18
CA LEU A 221 -26.19 18.35 -36.41
C LEU A 221 -27.53 18.44 -37.16
N LEU A 222 -28.29 17.34 -37.25
CA LEU A 222 -29.61 17.34 -37.88
C LEU A 222 -30.65 18.14 -37.10
N GLY A 223 -30.55 18.18 -35.77
CA GLY A 223 -31.35 19.05 -34.90
C GLY A 223 -31.09 20.53 -35.16
N LEU A 224 -29.84 20.93 -35.42
CA LEU A 224 -29.49 22.32 -35.76
C LEU A 224 -30.08 22.77 -37.10
N THR A 225 -30.23 21.86 -38.05
CA THR A 225 -30.86 22.13 -39.35
C THR A 225 -32.40 22.09 -39.33
N GLU A 226 -33.02 21.91 -38.15
CA GLU A 226 -34.46 21.74 -37.94
C GLU A 226 -35.12 20.57 -38.71
N VAL A 227 -34.32 19.70 -39.34
CA VAL A 227 -34.80 18.52 -40.08
C VAL A 227 -35.40 17.48 -39.13
N ILE A 228 -34.94 17.44 -37.87
CA ILE A 228 -35.35 16.46 -36.85
C ILE A 228 -35.72 17.18 -35.55
N ALA A 229 -36.79 16.71 -34.88
CA ALA A 229 -37.19 17.21 -33.56
C ALA A 229 -36.18 16.86 -32.46
N TRP A 230 -35.96 17.79 -31.51
CA TRP A 230 -35.01 17.67 -30.38
C TRP A 230 -35.18 16.40 -29.53
N SER A 231 -36.37 15.79 -29.51
CA SER A 231 -36.65 14.53 -28.81
C SER A 231 -35.77 13.36 -29.27
N TRP A 232 -35.42 13.31 -30.57
CA TRP A 232 -34.57 12.25 -31.13
C TRP A 232 -33.11 12.41 -30.70
N PHE A 233 -32.63 13.65 -30.60
CA PHE A 233 -31.33 13.94 -30.03
C PHE A 233 -31.28 13.51 -28.55
N ALA A 234 -32.28 13.91 -27.75
CA ALA A 234 -32.38 13.50 -26.35
C ALA A 234 -32.39 11.97 -26.20
N GLY A 235 -33.16 11.26 -27.03
CA GLY A 235 -33.19 9.79 -27.05
C GLY A 235 -31.82 9.16 -27.32
N SER A 236 -31.05 9.71 -28.27
CA SER A 236 -29.69 9.23 -28.57
C SER A 236 -28.72 9.42 -27.40
N VAL A 237 -28.86 10.52 -26.64
CA VAL A 237 -28.08 10.78 -25.42
C VAL A 237 -28.44 9.79 -24.32
N PHE A 238 -29.73 9.49 -24.10
CA PHE A 238 -30.15 8.50 -23.11
C PHE A 238 -29.68 7.08 -23.45
N ILE A 239 -29.70 6.69 -24.72
CA ILE A 239 -29.15 5.40 -25.18
C ILE A 239 -27.65 5.34 -24.91
N ASN A 240 -26.91 6.40 -25.27
CA ASN A 240 -25.47 6.47 -25.01
C ASN A 240 -25.17 6.41 -23.51
N TRP A 241 -25.93 7.13 -22.69
CA TRP A 241 -25.78 7.11 -21.23
C TRP A 241 -26.06 5.72 -20.63
N GLY A 242 -27.12 5.04 -21.08
CA GLY A 242 -27.46 3.68 -20.67
C GLY A 242 -26.37 2.66 -21.05
N CYS A 243 -25.87 2.74 -22.29
CA CYS A 243 -24.73 1.93 -22.73
C CYS A 243 -23.48 2.22 -21.87
N SER A 244 -23.17 3.49 -21.62
CA SER A 244 -22.03 3.90 -20.79
C SER A 244 -22.12 3.35 -19.36
N MET A 245 -23.31 3.30 -18.75
CA MET A 245 -23.48 2.68 -17.42
C MET A 245 -23.16 1.18 -17.41
N CYS A 246 -23.53 0.45 -18.47
CA CYS A 246 -23.19 -0.97 -18.61
C CYS A 246 -21.67 -1.20 -18.72
N PHE A 247 -20.95 -0.31 -19.39
CA PHE A 247 -19.49 -0.33 -19.46
C PHE A 247 -18.81 0.18 -18.19
N PHE A 248 -19.45 1.11 -17.46
CA PHE A 248 -18.92 1.68 -16.22
C PHE A 248 -18.69 0.60 -15.17
N LYS A 249 -19.61 -0.37 -15.02
CA LYS A 249 -19.39 -1.52 -14.11
C LYS A 249 -18.13 -2.32 -14.47
N LYS A 250 -17.87 -2.52 -15.77
CA LYS A 250 -16.67 -3.23 -16.23
C LYS A 250 -15.40 -2.41 -15.99
N MET A 251 -15.44 -1.11 -16.26
CA MET A 251 -14.33 -0.19 -15.99
C MET A 251 -14.04 -0.05 -14.50
N ALA A 252 -15.07 -0.02 -13.65
CA ALA A 252 -14.92 0.06 -12.20
C ALA A 252 -14.22 -1.19 -11.65
N VAL A 253 -14.61 -2.39 -12.09
CA VAL A 253 -13.95 -3.66 -11.71
C VAL A 253 -12.50 -3.72 -12.23
N MET A 254 -12.25 -3.23 -13.45
CA MET A 254 -10.90 -3.17 -14.00
C MET A 254 -10.03 -2.17 -13.22
N GLY A 255 -10.59 -1.01 -12.89
CA GLY A 255 -9.94 0.03 -12.08
C GLY A 255 -9.58 -0.46 -10.69
N SER A 256 -10.49 -1.15 -10.00
CA SER A 256 -10.22 -1.68 -8.66
C SER A 256 -9.10 -2.71 -8.64
N ASN A 257 -9.03 -3.57 -9.66
CA ASN A 257 -7.98 -4.58 -9.73
C ASN A 257 -6.63 -3.98 -10.17
N PHE A 258 -6.63 -3.00 -11.07
CA PHE A 258 -5.42 -2.25 -11.41
C PHE A 258 -4.87 -1.50 -10.19
N GLU A 259 -5.76 -0.91 -9.39
CA GLU A 259 -5.39 -0.28 -8.12
C GLU A 259 -4.76 -1.28 -7.15
N GLN A 260 -5.27 -2.51 -7.05
CA GLN A 260 -4.66 -3.56 -6.22
C GLN A 260 -3.26 -3.95 -6.72
N LEU A 261 -3.07 -4.10 -8.04
CA LEU A 261 -1.77 -4.39 -8.64
C LEU A 261 -0.77 -3.24 -8.40
N HIS A 262 -1.19 -2.00 -8.63
CA HIS A 262 -0.38 -0.82 -8.38
C HIS A 262 0.03 -0.72 -6.91
N LYS A 263 -0.91 -0.91 -5.97
CA LYS A 263 -0.62 -0.95 -4.54
C LYS A 263 0.41 -2.04 -4.20
N GLY A 264 0.24 -3.25 -4.73
CA GLY A 264 1.21 -4.33 -4.52
C GLY A 264 2.61 -3.97 -5.03
N MET A 265 2.72 -3.34 -6.21
CA MET A 265 4.00 -2.88 -6.75
C MET A 265 4.67 -1.80 -5.89
N VAL A 266 3.89 -0.83 -5.40
CA VAL A 266 4.40 0.21 -4.49
C VAL A 266 4.90 -0.40 -3.18
N ASP A 267 4.18 -1.38 -2.62
CA ASP A 267 4.62 -2.06 -1.40
C ASP A 267 5.91 -2.89 -1.64
N TYR A 268 6.08 -3.50 -2.82
CA TYR A 268 7.33 -4.16 -3.21
C TYR A 268 8.49 -3.17 -3.42
N GLU A 269 8.23 -1.98 -3.97
CA GLU A 269 9.24 -0.92 -4.13
C GLU A 269 9.84 -0.51 -2.78
N GLU A 270 9.01 -0.37 -1.74
CA GLU A 270 9.47 -0.03 -0.39
C GLU A 270 10.40 -1.12 0.18
N ILE A 271 10.03 -2.40 0.01
CA ILE A 271 10.85 -3.54 0.43
C ILE A 271 12.18 -3.58 -0.34
N LEU A 272 12.16 -3.38 -1.65
CA LEU A 272 13.35 -3.39 -2.48
C LEU A 272 14.28 -2.21 -2.16
N SER A 273 13.73 -1.04 -1.87
CA SER A 273 14.48 0.14 -1.43
C SER A 273 15.19 -0.12 -0.09
N ASP A 274 14.53 -0.80 0.84
CA ASP A 274 15.14 -1.21 2.12
C ASP A 274 16.26 -2.25 1.96
N LEU A 275 16.13 -3.15 0.99
CA LEU A 275 17.17 -4.13 0.65
C LEU A 275 18.37 -3.47 -0.04
N GLN A 276 18.13 -2.58 -1.01
CA GLN A 276 19.19 -1.84 -1.71
C GLN A 276 19.94 -0.86 -0.79
N GLY A 277 19.26 -0.31 0.21
CA GLY A 277 19.87 0.58 1.19
C GLY A 277 20.75 -0.11 2.22
N ALA A 278 20.76 -1.44 2.28
CA ALA A 278 21.60 -2.22 3.17
C ALA A 278 22.81 -2.79 2.42
N SER A 279 23.97 -2.73 3.07
CA SER A 279 25.18 -3.39 2.59
C SER A 279 25.24 -4.80 3.18
N PHE A 280 25.16 -5.81 2.33
CA PHE A 280 25.33 -7.21 2.72
C PHE A 280 26.73 -7.73 2.37
N SER A 281 27.25 -8.63 3.19
CA SER A 281 28.57 -9.24 3.05
C SER A 281 28.48 -10.72 2.68
N SER A 282 27.43 -11.41 3.11
CA SER A 282 27.23 -12.83 2.79
C SER A 282 26.83 -13.03 1.33
N SER A 283 27.41 -14.04 0.69
CA SER A 283 27.22 -14.35 -0.73
C SER A 283 25.79 -14.72 -1.13
N LEU A 284 24.90 -14.92 -0.15
CA LEU A 284 23.50 -15.26 -0.37
C LEU A 284 22.60 -14.01 -0.42
N LEU A 285 23.03 -12.93 0.24
CA LEU A 285 22.27 -11.68 0.35
C LEU A 285 22.70 -10.63 -0.70
N VAL A 286 23.88 -10.83 -1.32
CA VAL A 286 24.43 -10.04 -2.44
C VAL A 286 23.99 -10.64 -3.77
#